data_AF-A0A147KBA2-F1
#
_entry.id   AF-A0A147KBA2-F1
#
_cell.length_a   1.000
_cell.length_b   1.000
_cell.length_c   1.000
_cell.angle_alpha   90.00
_cell.angle_beta   90.00
_cell.angle_gamma   90.00
#
_symmetry.space_group_name_H-M   'P 1'
#
loop_
_entity.id
_entity.type
_entity.pdbx_description
1 polymer ?
#
loop_
_entity_poly.entity_id
_entity_poly.type
_entity_poly.pdbx_seq_one_letter_code
_entity_poly.pdbx_strand_id
1 'polypeptide(L)'
;MKKWVGVSLLIAALVVGAYLSAAQKPKEYFPYDTDSPAPDGLKALYTYFNESEWKAQRWKFSPEELASEPLNHVLFIIEPLTVPSRSDMEDYKAFMSAGNTIILLQENPSGMFETEVENNSSIEEYSTVTNSQNEEFQSTNLSIIRLRAKDEHTILLEDDLGVLATHQQIGKGHLIISTFPRIITNEELTNRDHVSIFFELLEAGRVNENSVLLFDEYARSSEMNASIDELYPKWFLVLMMQGVLVGVLWIWMKGKRFGAIVTEREEYVRFSNERLRALSLWYVRGKQYQAALKTQANFVRQLVQERWGLSTSKEWQDLIPSLQTKLAYKDKEELVQFVNGLTGVLSKEKVSKEEFMLWSGKLDRLRKEVEHFEYRID
;
A
#
# COMPACT_ATOMS: atom_id res chain seq x y z
N MET A 1 -14.33 0.36 -25.81
CA MET A 1 -15.13 0.63 -24.59
C MET A 1 -16.01 -0.54 -24.17
N LYS A 2 -16.89 -1.10 -25.04
CA LYS A 2 -17.84 -2.18 -24.66
C LYS A 2 -17.23 -3.44 -24.00
N LYS A 3 -16.04 -3.89 -24.41
CA LYS A 3 -15.37 -5.08 -23.82
C LYS A 3 -14.91 -4.88 -22.37
N TRP A 4 -14.57 -3.65 -21.97
CA TRP A 4 -14.12 -3.31 -20.61
C TRP A 4 -15.27 -3.27 -19.60
N VAL A 5 -16.45 -2.86 -20.06
CA VAL A 5 -17.68 -2.85 -19.25
C VAL A 5 -18.09 -4.28 -18.89
N GLY A 6 -18.05 -5.21 -19.86
CA GLY A 6 -18.37 -6.62 -19.61
C GLY A 6 -17.44 -7.31 -18.61
N VAL A 7 -16.13 -7.03 -18.69
CA VAL A 7 -15.14 -7.56 -17.73
C VAL A 7 -15.40 -7.03 -16.31
N SER A 8 -15.69 -5.73 -16.19
CA SER A 8 -15.98 -5.12 -14.87
C SER A 8 -17.25 -5.69 -14.25
N LEU A 9 -18.27 -5.95 -15.07
CA LEU A 9 -19.54 -6.54 -14.63
C LEU A 9 -19.37 -8.00 -14.18
N LEU A 10 -18.52 -8.77 -14.88
CA LEU A 10 -18.20 -10.14 -14.52
C LEU A 10 -17.38 -10.24 -13.23
N ILE A 11 -16.42 -9.33 -13.02
CA ILE A 11 -15.66 -9.23 -11.76
C ILE A 11 -16.61 -8.86 -10.61
N ALA A 12 -17.50 -7.88 -10.81
CA ALA A 12 -18.49 -7.52 -9.80
C ALA A 12 -19.41 -8.69 -9.44
N ALA A 13 -19.88 -9.45 -10.45
CA ALA A 13 -20.70 -10.64 -10.22
C ALA A 13 -19.94 -11.75 -9.48
N LEU A 14 -18.66 -11.97 -9.78
CA LEU A 14 -17.81 -12.93 -9.07
C LEU A 14 -17.54 -12.51 -7.62
N VAL A 15 -17.35 -11.21 -7.36
CA VAL A 15 -17.15 -10.68 -6.00
C VAL A 15 -18.44 -10.83 -5.18
N VAL A 16 -19.60 -10.53 -5.77
CA VAL A 16 -20.91 -10.73 -5.13
C VAL A 16 -21.15 -12.22 -4.89
N GLY A 17 -20.87 -13.08 -5.86
CA GLY A 17 -20.98 -14.53 -5.71
C GLY A 17 -20.08 -15.07 -4.61
N ALA A 18 -18.80 -14.66 -4.57
CA ALA A 18 -17.85 -15.04 -3.54
C ALA A 18 -18.28 -14.54 -2.15
N TYR A 19 -18.81 -13.32 -2.04
CA TYR A 19 -19.32 -12.77 -0.79
C TYR A 19 -20.54 -13.55 -0.27
N LEU A 20 -21.48 -13.87 -1.15
CA LEU A 20 -22.66 -14.66 -0.81
C LEU A 20 -22.30 -16.11 -0.43
N SER A 21 -21.31 -16.72 -1.09
CA SER A 21 -20.82 -18.06 -0.74
C SER A 21 -19.99 -18.06 0.56
N ALA A 22 -19.23 -17.01 0.84
CA ALA A 22 -18.46 -16.89 2.09
C ALA A 22 -19.35 -16.64 3.33
N ALA A 23 -20.58 -16.14 3.13
CA ALA A 23 -21.53 -15.90 4.20
C ALA A 23 -22.09 -17.19 4.86
N GLN A 24 -21.82 -18.37 4.32
CA GLN A 24 -22.39 -19.64 4.79
C GLN A 24 -21.47 -20.49 5.66
N LYS A 25 -20.25 -20.05 6.00
CA LYS A 25 -19.46 -20.78 6.99
C LYS A 25 -20.08 -20.54 8.38
N PRO A 26 -20.39 -21.61 9.15
CA PRO A 26 -20.79 -21.47 10.54
C PRO A 26 -19.75 -20.62 11.26
N LYS A 27 -20.18 -19.64 12.06
CA LYS A 27 -19.26 -18.91 12.92
C LYS A 27 -18.71 -19.92 13.92
N GLU A 28 -17.41 -20.16 13.87
CA GLU A 28 -16.73 -20.93 14.90
C GLU A 28 -16.71 -20.10 16.18
N TYR A 29 -17.08 -20.74 17.28
CA TYR A 29 -17.06 -20.12 18.60
C TYR A 29 -16.07 -20.89 19.46
N PHE A 30 -15.33 -20.16 20.28
CA PHE A 30 -14.45 -20.77 21.26
C PHE A 30 -15.26 -21.15 22.52
N PRO A 31 -14.82 -22.19 23.26
CA PRO A 31 -15.38 -22.52 24.56
C PRO A 31 -15.34 -21.30 25.50
N TYR A 32 -16.31 -21.22 26.41
CA TYR A 32 -16.47 -20.18 27.41
C TYR A 32 -16.63 -18.74 26.86
N ASP A 33 -16.91 -18.57 25.58
CA ASP A 33 -17.16 -17.25 25.01
C ASP A 33 -18.57 -16.74 25.35
N THR A 34 -18.68 -15.47 25.77
CA THR A 34 -19.96 -14.89 26.23
C THR A 34 -20.94 -14.64 25.08
N ASP A 35 -20.46 -14.62 23.83
CA ASP A 35 -21.28 -14.56 22.62
C ASP A 35 -21.58 -15.96 22.02
N SER A 36 -21.01 -17.03 22.57
CA SER A 36 -21.14 -18.39 22.03
C SER A 36 -22.45 -19.06 22.44
N PRO A 37 -23.32 -19.42 21.47
CA PRO A 37 -24.49 -20.25 21.72
C PRO A 37 -24.18 -21.75 21.75
N ALA A 38 -22.90 -22.16 21.61
CA ALA A 38 -22.50 -23.56 21.65
C ALA A 38 -22.68 -24.15 23.07
N PRO A 39 -22.78 -25.48 23.25
CA PRO A 39 -22.96 -26.12 24.56
C PRO A 39 -21.93 -25.69 25.61
N ASP A 40 -20.69 -25.46 25.19
CA ASP A 40 -19.55 -25.04 26.00
C ASP A 40 -19.39 -23.51 26.13
N GLY A 41 -20.30 -22.71 25.56
CA GLY A 41 -20.30 -21.24 25.64
C GLY A 41 -20.96 -20.70 26.92
N LEU A 42 -20.92 -19.37 27.12
CA LEU A 42 -21.48 -18.68 28.30
C LEU A 42 -22.69 -17.78 27.98
N LYS A 43 -23.20 -17.82 26.75
CA LYS A 43 -24.22 -16.88 26.30
C LYS A 43 -25.48 -16.90 27.17
N ALA A 44 -25.91 -18.05 27.66
CA ALA A 44 -27.07 -18.16 28.54
C ALA A 44 -26.88 -17.37 29.84
N LEU A 45 -25.74 -17.58 30.52
CA LEU A 45 -25.40 -16.87 31.76
C LEU A 45 -25.25 -15.36 31.53
N TYR A 46 -24.50 -14.97 30.50
CA TYR A 46 -24.30 -13.56 30.17
C TYR A 46 -25.62 -12.87 29.84
N THR A 47 -26.48 -13.53 29.04
CA THR A 47 -27.80 -12.98 28.68
C THR A 47 -28.69 -12.86 29.90
N TYR A 48 -28.69 -13.85 30.80
CA TYR A 48 -29.44 -13.78 32.05
C TYR A 48 -29.07 -12.56 32.87
N PHE A 49 -27.78 -12.31 33.09
CA PHE A 49 -27.36 -11.12 33.84
C PHE A 49 -27.65 -9.82 33.11
N ASN A 50 -27.46 -9.79 31.79
CA ASN A 50 -27.69 -8.58 30.99
C ASN A 50 -29.17 -8.22 30.81
N GLU A 51 -30.08 -9.20 30.84
CA GLU A 51 -31.53 -8.98 30.79
C GLU A 51 -32.17 -8.80 32.18
N SER A 52 -31.48 -9.22 33.24
CA SER A 52 -31.87 -8.97 34.63
C SER A 52 -31.49 -7.55 35.07
N GLU A 53 -31.78 -7.17 36.32
CA GLU A 53 -31.41 -5.86 36.87
C GLU A 53 -29.88 -5.69 37.12
N TRP A 54 -29.09 -6.72 36.82
CA TRP A 54 -27.64 -6.73 36.98
C TRP A 54 -26.93 -5.95 35.86
N LYS A 55 -25.80 -5.32 36.18
CA LYS A 55 -24.99 -4.58 35.20
C LYS A 55 -23.86 -5.46 34.68
N ALA A 56 -24.14 -6.30 33.68
CA ALA A 56 -23.14 -7.14 33.02
C ALA A 56 -22.46 -6.42 31.84
N GLN A 57 -21.13 -6.54 31.76
CA GLN A 57 -20.31 -5.97 30.69
C GLN A 57 -19.17 -6.94 30.33
N ARG A 58 -18.70 -6.83 29.08
CA ARG A 58 -17.51 -7.55 28.62
C ARG A 58 -16.28 -6.68 28.79
N TRP A 59 -15.26 -7.23 29.42
CA TRP A 59 -13.99 -6.56 29.63
C TRP A 59 -12.96 -7.07 28.62
N LYS A 60 -12.53 -6.18 27.71
CA LYS A 60 -11.59 -6.51 26.62
C LYS A 60 -10.23 -5.82 26.78
N PHE A 61 -10.06 -5.07 27.86
CA PHE A 61 -8.90 -4.23 28.09
C PHE A 61 -7.92 -4.91 29.06
N SER A 62 -6.69 -4.42 29.10
CA SER A 62 -5.68 -4.92 30.02
C SER A 62 -6.13 -4.71 31.48
N PRO A 63 -5.69 -5.56 32.42
CA PRO A 63 -5.93 -5.37 33.85
C PRO A 63 -5.46 -4.02 34.41
N GLU A 64 -4.47 -3.37 33.78
CA GLU A 64 -4.03 -2.01 34.15
C GLU A 64 -5.20 -1.01 34.15
N GLU A 65 -6.16 -1.17 33.23
CA GLU A 65 -7.32 -0.28 33.12
C GLU A 65 -8.36 -0.53 34.24
N LEU A 66 -8.32 -1.69 34.93
CA LEU A 66 -9.24 -2.01 36.03
C LEU A 66 -8.98 -1.16 37.28
N ALA A 67 -7.74 -0.73 37.52
CA ALA A 67 -7.36 0.00 38.73
C ALA A 67 -8.02 1.38 38.86
N SER A 68 -8.62 1.89 37.78
CA SER A 68 -9.32 3.18 37.73
C SER A 68 -10.80 3.09 38.11
N GLU A 69 -11.34 1.88 38.26
CA GLU A 69 -12.77 1.63 38.39
C GLU A 69 -13.28 1.77 39.84
N PRO A 70 -14.57 2.15 40.05
CA PRO A 70 -15.14 2.31 41.38
C PRO A 70 -15.25 0.99 42.15
N LEU A 71 -15.53 1.12 43.46
CA LEU A 71 -15.80 -0.01 44.36
C LEU A 71 -17.02 -0.81 43.89
N ASN A 72 -17.05 -2.11 44.22
CA ASN A 72 -18.16 -3.05 43.97
C ASN A 72 -18.22 -3.59 42.52
N HIS A 73 -17.06 -3.74 41.87
CA HIS A 73 -16.94 -4.48 40.62
C HIS A 73 -16.57 -5.94 40.87
N VAL A 74 -17.07 -6.82 40.00
CA VAL A 74 -16.79 -8.26 40.04
C VAL A 74 -16.23 -8.65 38.69
N LEU A 75 -15.01 -9.18 38.68
CA LEU A 75 -14.38 -9.68 37.46
C LEU A 75 -14.46 -11.21 37.43
N PHE A 76 -15.13 -11.76 36.43
CA PHE A 76 -15.11 -13.18 36.10
C PHE A 76 -13.96 -13.46 35.15
N ILE A 77 -12.98 -14.22 35.62
CA ILE A 77 -11.91 -14.77 34.80
C ILE A 77 -12.22 -16.25 34.60
N ILE A 78 -12.62 -16.62 33.38
CA ILE A 78 -13.13 -17.96 33.09
C ILE A 78 -12.24 -18.58 32.03
N GLU A 79 -11.59 -19.69 32.37
CA GLU A 79 -10.73 -20.47 31.47
C GLU A 79 -9.80 -19.59 30.60
N PRO A 80 -8.90 -18.80 31.24
CA PRO A 80 -7.92 -18.02 30.50
C PRO A 80 -7.00 -18.96 29.72
N LEU A 81 -6.67 -18.62 28.47
CA LEU A 81 -5.86 -19.48 27.60
C LEU A 81 -4.42 -19.63 28.09
N THR A 82 -3.91 -18.62 28.80
CA THR A 82 -2.56 -18.59 29.34
C THR A 82 -2.57 -18.00 30.75
N VAL A 83 -1.55 -18.35 31.54
CA VAL A 83 -1.31 -17.72 32.84
C VAL A 83 -0.91 -16.26 32.59
N PRO A 84 -1.63 -15.26 33.15
CA PRO A 84 -1.32 -13.86 32.92
C PRO A 84 0.10 -13.50 33.39
N SER A 85 0.64 -12.41 32.82
CA SER A 85 1.99 -11.97 33.16
C SER A 85 2.08 -11.53 34.63
N ARG A 86 3.31 -11.40 35.14
CA ARG A 86 3.53 -10.88 36.50
C ARG A 86 2.94 -9.47 36.68
N SER A 87 2.99 -8.63 35.63
CA SER A 87 2.39 -7.29 35.68
C SER A 87 0.88 -7.38 35.80
N ASP A 88 0.23 -8.18 34.95
CA ASP A 88 -1.22 -8.39 34.99
C ASP A 88 -1.67 -8.93 36.36
N MET A 89 -0.90 -9.85 36.95
CA MET A 89 -1.14 -10.36 38.30
C MET A 89 -1.06 -9.29 39.38
N GLU A 90 -0.10 -8.36 39.28
CA GLU A 90 0.01 -7.23 40.21
C GLU A 90 -1.18 -6.27 40.07
N ASP A 91 -1.67 -6.05 38.84
CA ASP A 91 -2.85 -5.21 38.57
C ASP A 91 -4.15 -5.85 39.08
N TYR A 92 -4.34 -7.16 38.91
CA TYR A 92 -5.48 -7.87 39.52
C TYR A 92 -5.43 -7.82 41.05
N LYS A 93 -4.25 -7.96 41.66
CA LYS A 93 -4.08 -7.79 43.12
C LYS A 93 -4.41 -6.36 43.55
N ALA A 94 -4.06 -5.35 42.76
CA ALA A 94 -4.42 -3.95 43.02
C ALA A 94 -5.94 -3.73 42.93
N PHE A 95 -6.60 -4.29 41.92
CA PHE A 95 -8.06 -4.27 41.76
C PHE A 95 -8.79 -4.85 42.98
N MET A 96 -8.36 -6.02 43.47
CA MET A 96 -8.93 -6.60 44.69
C MET A 96 -8.60 -5.76 45.93
N SER A 97 -7.38 -5.25 46.05
CA SER A 97 -6.97 -4.39 47.17
C SER A 97 -7.81 -3.11 47.26
N ALA A 98 -8.31 -2.61 46.13
CA ALA A 98 -9.22 -1.47 46.08
C ALA A 98 -10.57 -1.78 46.72
N GLY A 99 -11.01 -3.04 46.78
CA GLY A 99 -12.30 -3.46 47.34
C GLY A 99 -13.20 -4.23 46.38
N ASN A 100 -12.65 -4.66 45.24
CA ASN A 100 -13.39 -5.40 44.21
C ASN A 100 -13.18 -6.92 44.33
N THR A 101 -14.01 -7.68 43.62
CA THR A 101 -14.02 -9.15 43.70
C THR A 101 -13.53 -9.76 42.39
N ILE A 102 -12.67 -10.78 42.47
CA ILE A 102 -12.31 -11.63 41.33
C ILE A 102 -12.86 -13.03 41.58
N ILE A 103 -13.54 -13.58 40.57
CA ILE A 103 -14.00 -14.97 40.55
C ILE A 103 -13.26 -15.67 39.40
N LEU A 104 -12.28 -16.50 39.78
CA LEU A 104 -11.50 -17.33 38.86
C LEU A 104 -12.16 -18.71 38.75
N LEU A 105 -12.64 -19.04 37.56
CA LEU A 105 -13.21 -20.34 37.21
C LEU A 105 -12.29 -20.99 36.19
N GLN A 106 -11.49 -21.96 36.63
CA GLN A 106 -10.50 -22.60 35.76
C GLN A 106 -10.22 -24.02 36.25
N GLU A 107 -10.23 -25.00 35.35
CA GLU A 107 -10.01 -26.41 35.65
C GLU A 107 -8.66 -26.64 36.33
N ASN A 108 -7.63 -25.90 35.89
CA ASN A 108 -6.30 -25.89 36.51
C ASN A 108 -5.81 -24.45 36.78
N PRO A 109 -6.06 -23.89 37.97
CA PRO A 109 -5.62 -22.54 38.33
C PRO A 109 -4.13 -22.46 38.75
N SER A 110 -3.35 -23.53 38.56
CA SER A 110 -1.94 -23.55 38.95
C SER A 110 -1.16 -22.43 38.27
N GLY A 111 -0.40 -21.67 39.08
CA GLY A 111 0.37 -20.52 38.61
C GLY A 111 -0.38 -19.19 38.63
N MET A 112 -1.70 -19.18 38.81
CA MET A 112 -2.48 -17.96 39.06
C MET A 112 -2.67 -17.75 40.57
N PHE A 113 -2.49 -16.51 41.04
CA PHE A 113 -2.69 -16.13 42.44
C PHE A 113 -1.97 -17.03 43.47
N GLU A 114 -0.81 -17.60 43.10
CA GLU A 114 -0.03 -18.49 43.97
C GLU A 114 -0.83 -19.73 44.44
N THR A 115 -1.78 -20.17 43.60
CA THR A 115 -2.64 -21.32 43.84
C THR A 115 -1.87 -22.63 43.68
N GLU A 116 -2.02 -23.51 44.66
CA GLU A 116 -1.51 -24.88 44.62
C GLU A 116 -2.65 -25.84 44.37
N VAL A 117 -2.38 -26.86 43.55
CA VAL A 117 -3.37 -27.86 43.15
C VAL A 117 -2.83 -29.26 43.33
N GLU A 118 -3.75 -30.20 43.53
CA GLU A 118 -3.49 -31.63 43.57
C GLU A 118 -4.31 -32.31 42.48
N ASN A 119 -3.76 -33.36 41.87
CA ASN A 119 -4.45 -34.14 40.86
C ASN A 119 -4.97 -35.42 41.52
N ASN A 120 -6.28 -35.63 41.46
CA ASN A 120 -6.93 -36.83 41.95
C ASN A 120 -7.39 -37.68 40.76
N SER A 121 -6.99 -38.94 40.71
CA SER A 121 -7.23 -39.82 39.55
C SER A 121 -8.61 -40.49 39.53
N SER A 122 -9.51 -40.14 40.47
CA SER A 122 -10.86 -40.69 40.54
C SER A 122 -11.85 -39.79 39.80
N ILE A 123 -12.52 -40.35 38.78
CA ILE A 123 -13.60 -39.69 38.05
C ILE A 123 -14.91 -40.31 38.55
N GLU A 124 -15.68 -39.54 39.31
CA GLU A 124 -17.06 -39.89 39.63
C GLU A 124 -17.99 -39.13 38.68
N GLU A 125 -18.95 -39.84 38.07
CA GLU A 125 -19.92 -39.25 37.15
C GLU A 125 -20.89 -38.31 37.88
N TYR A 126 -21.19 -38.63 39.14
CA TYR A 126 -22.03 -37.88 40.06
C TYR A 126 -21.32 -37.75 41.39
N SER A 127 -21.42 -36.58 42.00
CA SER A 127 -20.81 -36.30 43.29
C SER A 127 -21.69 -35.34 44.09
N THR A 128 -21.62 -35.46 45.41
CA THR A 128 -22.25 -34.51 46.31
C THR A 128 -21.20 -33.48 46.69
N VAL A 129 -21.49 -32.22 46.38
CA VAL A 129 -20.66 -31.07 46.74
C VAL A 129 -21.26 -30.47 48.00
N THR A 130 -20.44 -30.24 49.02
CA THR A 130 -20.84 -29.61 50.26
C THR A 130 -20.30 -28.19 50.36
N ASN A 131 -21.11 -27.26 50.84
CA ASN A 131 -20.63 -25.91 51.19
C ASN A 131 -20.12 -25.84 52.64
N SER A 132 -19.59 -24.67 53.01
CA SER A 132 -19.10 -24.38 54.37
C SER A 132 -20.15 -24.52 55.49
N GLN A 133 -21.45 -24.57 55.13
CA GLN A 133 -22.58 -24.74 56.06
C GLN A 133 -23.08 -26.19 56.12
N ASN A 134 -22.39 -27.14 55.46
CA ASN A 134 -22.81 -28.53 55.26
C ASN A 134 -24.14 -28.67 54.48
N GLU A 135 -24.47 -27.71 53.61
CA GLU A 135 -25.53 -27.90 52.63
C GLU A 135 -24.98 -28.74 51.47
N GLU A 136 -25.77 -29.72 51.03
CA GLU A 136 -25.41 -30.67 50.00
C GLU A 136 -26.03 -30.26 48.64
N PHE A 137 -25.20 -30.24 47.61
CA PHE A 137 -25.57 -29.96 46.22
C PHE A 137 -25.20 -31.14 45.34
N GLN A 138 -26.07 -31.47 44.40
CA GLN A 138 -25.78 -32.51 43.42
C GLN A 138 -25.08 -31.91 42.20
N SER A 139 -24.00 -32.54 41.78
CA SER A 139 -23.22 -32.09 40.62
C SER A 139 -22.65 -33.24 39.79
N THR A 140 -22.33 -32.94 38.53
CA THR A 140 -21.77 -33.85 37.54
C THR A 140 -20.55 -33.24 36.88
N ASN A 141 -19.67 -34.06 36.31
CA ASN A 141 -18.52 -33.59 35.52
C ASN A 141 -17.53 -32.69 36.30
N LEU A 142 -17.40 -32.93 37.62
CA LEU A 142 -16.42 -32.23 38.45
C LEU A 142 -15.01 -32.35 37.86
N SER A 143 -14.19 -31.33 38.08
CA SER A 143 -12.77 -31.41 37.77
C SER A 143 -12.11 -32.56 38.51
N ILE A 144 -10.99 -33.06 38.01
CA ILE A 144 -10.11 -34.01 38.73
C ILE A 144 -9.02 -33.28 39.54
N ILE A 145 -8.95 -31.96 39.37
CA ILE A 145 -7.98 -31.09 40.03
C ILE A 145 -8.63 -30.50 41.28
N ARG A 146 -7.94 -30.61 42.41
CA ARG A 146 -8.37 -30.12 43.72
C ARG A 146 -7.47 -29.00 44.19
N LEU A 147 -8.06 -28.01 44.86
CA LEU A 147 -7.30 -26.91 45.45
C LEU A 147 -6.63 -27.38 46.74
N ARG A 148 -5.37 -27.01 46.93
CA ARG A 148 -4.75 -27.13 48.24
C ARG A 148 -5.04 -25.85 49.03
N ALA A 149 -5.97 -25.94 49.97
CA ALA A 149 -6.28 -24.83 50.86
C ALA A 149 -5.05 -24.49 51.73
N LYS A 150 -4.73 -23.19 51.81
CA LYS A 150 -3.74 -22.62 52.74
C LYS A 150 -4.48 -22.09 53.97
N ASP A 151 -3.76 -21.81 55.06
CA ASP A 151 -4.36 -21.31 56.31
C ASP A 151 -5.18 -20.01 56.13
N GLU A 152 -4.89 -19.23 55.09
CA GLU A 152 -5.58 -17.98 54.75
C GLU A 152 -6.83 -18.18 53.89
N HIS A 153 -7.08 -19.41 53.42
CA HIS A 153 -8.21 -19.74 52.55
C HIS A 153 -9.37 -20.31 53.37
N THR A 154 -10.57 -19.80 53.12
CA THR A 154 -11.81 -20.44 53.55
C THR A 154 -12.31 -21.39 52.47
N ILE A 155 -12.55 -22.64 52.81
CA ILE A 155 -13.15 -23.62 51.90
C ILE A 155 -14.60 -23.22 51.65
N LEU A 156 -14.96 -23.06 50.38
CA LEU A 156 -16.33 -22.75 49.96
C LEU A 156 -17.10 -23.99 49.55
N LEU A 157 -16.46 -24.83 48.73
CA LEU A 157 -17.05 -26.03 48.17
C LEU A 157 -16.02 -27.16 48.22
N GLU A 158 -16.44 -28.32 48.70
CA GLU A 158 -15.65 -29.55 48.70
C GLU A 158 -16.51 -30.76 48.34
N ASP A 159 -15.86 -31.82 47.92
CA ASP A 159 -16.45 -33.13 47.70
C ASP A 159 -15.63 -34.20 48.45
N ASP A 160 -16.03 -35.46 48.33
CA ASP A 160 -15.31 -36.61 48.92
C ASP A 160 -13.85 -36.73 48.41
N LEU A 161 -13.50 -36.07 47.29
CA LEU A 161 -12.18 -36.09 46.68
C LEU A 161 -11.32 -34.87 47.06
N GLY A 162 -11.90 -33.82 47.65
CA GLY A 162 -11.21 -32.67 48.22
C GLY A 162 -11.87 -31.31 47.90
N VAL A 163 -11.09 -30.25 47.99
CA VAL A 163 -11.59 -28.88 47.81
C VAL A 163 -11.74 -28.51 46.34
N LEU A 164 -12.91 -27.99 45.96
CA LEU A 164 -13.26 -27.51 44.63
C LEU A 164 -13.21 -25.99 44.52
N ALA A 165 -13.62 -25.28 45.57
CA ALA A 165 -13.59 -23.83 45.60
C ALA A 165 -13.10 -23.27 46.94
N THR A 166 -12.36 -22.18 46.86
CA THR A 166 -11.84 -21.44 48.02
C THR A 166 -12.14 -19.96 47.89
N HIS A 167 -12.20 -19.30 49.04
CA HIS A 167 -12.29 -17.86 49.15
C HIS A 167 -11.12 -17.34 49.99
N GLN A 168 -10.57 -16.20 49.58
CA GLN A 168 -9.53 -15.47 50.29
C GLN A 168 -9.87 -13.98 50.26
N GLN A 169 -9.70 -13.30 51.39
CA GLN A 169 -9.83 -11.85 51.45
C GLN A 169 -8.48 -11.20 51.10
N ILE A 170 -8.46 -10.32 50.10
CA ILE A 170 -7.24 -9.59 49.68
C ILE A 170 -7.50 -8.09 49.84
N GLY A 171 -6.85 -7.48 50.83
CA GLY A 171 -7.10 -6.08 51.18
C GLY A 171 -8.56 -5.87 51.60
N LYS A 172 -9.31 -5.09 50.82
CA LYS A 172 -10.75 -4.86 51.04
C LYS A 172 -11.66 -5.72 50.16
N GLY A 173 -11.08 -6.40 49.17
CA GLY A 173 -11.80 -7.19 48.18
C GLY A 173 -11.70 -8.68 48.45
N HIS A 174 -12.15 -9.46 47.47
CA HIS A 174 -12.34 -10.89 47.59
C HIS A 174 -11.78 -11.62 46.38
N LEU A 175 -11.10 -12.74 46.62
CA LEU A 175 -10.68 -13.69 45.60
C LEU A 175 -11.43 -15.00 45.82
N ILE A 176 -12.11 -15.46 44.78
CA ILE A 176 -12.74 -16.78 44.74
C ILE A 176 -12.09 -17.57 43.63
N ILE A 177 -11.66 -18.78 43.95
CA ILE A 177 -11.07 -19.70 42.98
C ILE A 177 -11.88 -20.98 43.00
N SER A 178 -12.35 -21.41 41.83
CA SER A 178 -13.05 -22.67 41.64
C SER A 178 -12.43 -23.47 40.51
N THR A 179 -12.17 -24.76 40.76
CA THR A 179 -11.63 -25.69 39.76
C THR A 179 -12.68 -26.20 38.80
N PHE A 180 -13.91 -25.72 38.88
CA PHE A 180 -15.03 -26.32 38.18
C PHE A 180 -15.79 -25.30 37.31
N PRO A 181 -15.17 -24.84 36.19
CA PRO A 181 -15.75 -23.84 35.30
C PRO A 181 -16.92 -24.34 34.46
N ARG A 182 -17.05 -25.67 34.27
CA ARG A 182 -18.10 -26.24 33.42
C ARG A 182 -19.51 -25.93 33.94
N ILE A 183 -19.72 -25.68 35.24
CA ILE A 183 -21.05 -25.38 35.81
C ILE A 183 -21.74 -24.16 35.22
N ILE A 184 -21.00 -23.25 34.58
CA ILE A 184 -21.55 -22.02 34.02
C ILE A 184 -21.78 -22.08 32.50
N THR A 185 -21.48 -23.21 31.85
CA THR A 185 -21.68 -23.36 30.40
C THR A 185 -23.16 -23.50 30.04
N ASN A 186 -23.50 -23.21 28.79
CA ASN A 186 -24.88 -23.31 28.29
C ASN A 186 -25.49 -24.71 28.47
N GLU A 187 -24.68 -25.75 28.39
CA GLU A 187 -25.11 -27.14 28.57
C GLU A 187 -25.37 -27.51 30.04
N GLU A 188 -24.46 -27.10 30.93
CA GLU A 188 -24.44 -27.58 32.32
C GLU A 188 -25.12 -26.63 33.30
N LEU A 189 -25.31 -25.35 32.97
CA LEU A 189 -25.83 -24.34 33.90
C LEU A 189 -27.15 -24.75 34.54
N THR A 190 -28.08 -25.33 33.77
CA THR A 190 -29.39 -25.77 34.27
C THR A 190 -29.41 -27.22 34.76
N ASN A 191 -28.27 -27.91 34.75
CA ASN A 191 -28.17 -29.30 35.18
C ASN A 191 -27.97 -29.37 36.70
N ARG A 192 -28.68 -30.30 37.35
CA ARG A 192 -28.63 -30.51 38.81
C ARG A 192 -28.74 -29.19 39.59
N ASP A 193 -27.84 -28.96 40.55
CA ASP A 193 -27.81 -27.79 41.41
C ASP A 193 -26.73 -26.78 41.00
N HIS A 194 -26.23 -26.84 39.75
CA HIS A 194 -25.14 -25.98 39.27
C HIS A 194 -25.44 -24.49 39.39
N VAL A 195 -26.69 -24.06 39.16
CA VAL A 195 -27.11 -22.67 39.41
C VAL A 195 -26.89 -22.30 40.87
N SER A 196 -27.37 -23.12 41.81
CA SER A 196 -27.25 -22.88 43.25
C SER A 196 -25.79 -22.81 43.67
N ILE A 197 -24.96 -23.74 43.19
CA ILE A 197 -23.51 -23.75 43.41
C ILE A 197 -22.86 -22.46 42.90
N PHE A 198 -23.23 -22.00 41.71
CA PHE A 198 -22.69 -20.75 41.17
C PHE A 198 -23.10 -19.53 42.02
N PHE A 199 -24.34 -19.48 42.52
CA PHE A 199 -24.78 -18.40 43.41
C PHE A 199 -24.10 -18.44 44.78
N GLU A 200 -23.73 -19.61 45.32
CA GLU A 200 -22.88 -19.73 46.51
C GLU A 200 -21.54 -19.01 46.31
N LEU A 201 -20.92 -19.15 45.13
CA LEU A 201 -19.69 -18.43 44.80
C LEU A 201 -19.91 -16.91 44.77
N LEU A 202 -21.04 -16.44 44.23
CA LEU A 202 -21.37 -15.01 44.21
C LEU A 202 -21.57 -14.45 45.63
N GLU A 203 -22.32 -15.17 46.46
CA GLU A 203 -22.59 -14.77 47.84
C GLU A 203 -21.30 -14.68 48.67
N ALA A 204 -20.43 -15.69 48.55
CA ALA A 204 -19.11 -15.68 49.19
C ALA A 204 -18.27 -14.46 48.82
N GLY A 205 -18.41 -13.98 47.57
CA GLY A 205 -17.72 -12.81 47.03
C GLY A 205 -18.37 -11.47 47.38
N ARG A 206 -19.44 -11.50 48.19
CA ARG A 206 -20.32 -10.37 48.53
C ARG A 206 -20.93 -9.69 47.31
N VAL A 207 -21.12 -10.46 46.25
CA VAL A 207 -21.67 -9.99 44.99
C VAL A 207 -23.18 -9.83 45.14
N ASN A 208 -23.68 -8.64 44.81
CA ASN A 208 -25.09 -8.28 44.89
C ASN A 208 -25.54 -7.55 43.61
N GLU A 209 -26.85 -7.32 43.45
CA GLU A 209 -27.44 -6.73 42.25
C GLU A 209 -26.89 -5.34 41.88
N ASN A 210 -26.32 -4.59 42.85
CA ASN A 210 -25.68 -3.29 42.58
C ASN A 210 -24.25 -3.42 42.05
N SER A 211 -23.72 -4.63 41.96
CA SER A 211 -22.35 -4.90 41.50
C SER A 211 -22.29 -4.85 39.98
N VAL A 212 -21.20 -4.29 39.47
CA VAL A 212 -20.93 -4.33 38.03
C VAL A 212 -20.18 -5.63 37.73
N LEU A 213 -20.78 -6.48 36.90
CA LEU A 213 -20.24 -7.76 36.50
C LEU A 213 -19.42 -7.60 35.22
N LEU A 214 -18.13 -7.87 35.30
CA LEU A 214 -17.17 -7.78 34.21
C LEU A 214 -16.75 -9.19 33.79
N PHE A 215 -16.99 -9.57 32.55
CA PHE A 215 -16.53 -10.86 32.00
C PHE A 215 -15.22 -10.64 31.24
N ASP A 216 -14.13 -11.25 31.70
CA ASP A 216 -12.80 -11.08 31.10
C ASP A 216 -12.71 -11.82 29.75
N GLU A 217 -12.60 -11.04 28.67
CA GLU A 217 -12.27 -11.52 27.33
C GLU A 217 -10.84 -11.14 26.91
N TYR A 218 -10.14 -10.32 27.70
CA TYR A 218 -8.75 -9.94 27.48
C TYR A 218 -7.82 -11.13 27.71
N ALA A 219 -7.98 -11.83 28.84
CA ALA A 219 -7.16 -12.98 29.20
C ALA A 219 -7.26 -14.15 28.19
N ARG A 220 -8.28 -14.14 27.32
CA ARG A 220 -8.43 -15.08 26.20
C ARG A 220 -7.90 -14.54 24.86
N SER A 221 -7.84 -13.23 24.67
CA SER A 221 -7.49 -12.62 23.37
C SER A 221 -6.02 -12.25 23.21
N SER A 222 -5.23 -12.19 24.29
CA SER A 222 -3.84 -11.68 24.24
C SER A 222 -2.89 -12.48 23.31
N GLU A 223 -3.17 -13.77 23.07
CA GLU A 223 -2.40 -14.59 22.10
C GLU A 223 -3.16 -14.94 20.83
N MET A 224 -4.47 -14.64 20.76
CA MET A 224 -5.23 -14.91 19.55
C MET A 224 -4.81 -13.86 18.54
N ASN A 225 -3.90 -14.23 17.61
CA ASN A 225 -3.54 -13.44 16.45
C ASN A 225 -4.84 -12.94 15.84
N ALA A 226 -5.21 -11.69 16.13
CA ALA A 226 -6.49 -11.16 15.74
C ALA A 226 -6.57 -11.37 14.23
N SER A 227 -7.47 -12.24 13.80
CA SER A 227 -7.56 -12.56 12.39
C SER A 227 -7.86 -11.26 11.67
N ILE A 228 -7.34 -11.05 10.47
CA ILE A 228 -7.57 -9.79 9.70
C ILE A 228 -9.09 -9.50 9.59
N ASP A 229 -9.91 -10.56 9.66
CA ASP A 229 -11.37 -10.55 9.68
C ASP A 229 -12.01 -10.01 10.98
N GLU A 230 -11.31 -10.07 12.12
CA GLU A 230 -11.74 -9.51 13.42
C GLU A 230 -11.29 -8.05 13.60
N LEU A 231 -10.12 -7.71 13.07
CA LEU A 231 -9.55 -6.35 13.13
C LEU A 231 -10.25 -5.37 12.20
N TYR A 232 -10.73 -5.85 11.05
CA TYR A 232 -11.33 -5.00 10.02
C TYR A 232 -12.71 -5.50 9.61
N PRO A 233 -13.73 -4.62 9.62
CA PRO A 233 -15.04 -4.96 9.09
C PRO A 233 -14.94 -5.50 7.65
N LYS A 234 -15.68 -6.57 7.33
CA LYS A 234 -15.63 -7.24 6.01
C LYS A 234 -15.84 -6.28 4.83
N TRP A 235 -16.67 -5.25 4.99
CA TRP A 235 -16.91 -4.23 3.94
C TRP A 235 -15.65 -3.42 3.63
N PHE A 236 -14.80 -3.16 4.63
CA PHE A 236 -13.56 -2.41 4.47
C PHE A 236 -12.52 -3.24 3.68
N LEU A 237 -12.43 -4.54 3.95
CA LEU A 237 -11.55 -5.45 3.20
C LEU A 237 -11.95 -5.53 1.71
N VAL A 238 -13.27 -5.59 1.42
CA VAL A 238 -13.77 -5.52 0.05
C VAL A 238 -13.41 -4.20 -0.62
N LEU A 239 -13.54 -3.07 0.09
CA LEU A 239 -13.17 -1.74 -0.41
C LEU A 239 -11.67 -1.66 -0.70
N MET A 240 -10.80 -2.17 0.18
CA MET A 240 -9.35 -2.28 -0.04
C MET A 240 -9.03 -3.09 -1.31
N MET A 241 -9.66 -4.26 -1.47
CA MET A 241 -9.48 -5.10 -2.67
C MET A 241 -9.92 -4.37 -3.94
N GLN A 242 -11.06 -3.67 -3.92
CA GLN A 242 -11.51 -2.83 -5.03
C GLN A 242 -10.52 -1.69 -5.31
N GLY A 243 -9.97 -1.06 -4.27
CA GLY A 243 -8.97 -0.01 -4.39
C GLY A 243 -7.69 -0.51 -5.07
N VAL A 244 -7.20 -1.70 -4.69
CA VAL A 244 -6.07 -2.35 -5.37
C VAL A 244 -6.40 -2.62 -6.83
N LEU A 245 -7.58 -3.16 -7.13
CA LEU A 245 -8.00 -3.47 -8.49
C LEU A 245 -8.13 -2.20 -9.36
N VAL A 246 -8.72 -1.13 -8.81
CA VAL A 246 -8.77 0.19 -9.45
C VAL A 246 -7.36 0.74 -9.64
N GLY A 247 -6.48 0.60 -8.66
CA GLY A 247 -5.07 1.00 -8.74
C GLY A 247 -4.33 0.28 -9.86
N VAL A 248 -4.49 -1.04 -9.99
CA VAL A 248 -3.90 -1.83 -11.08
C VAL A 248 -4.47 -1.42 -12.43
N LEU A 249 -5.79 -1.24 -12.55
CA LEU A 249 -6.41 -0.76 -13.78
C LEU A 249 -5.94 0.66 -14.14
N TRP A 250 -5.77 1.52 -13.14
CA TRP A 250 -5.29 2.89 -13.32
C TRP A 250 -3.83 2.91 -13.78
N ILE A 251 -2.97 2.12 -13.14
CA ILE A 251 -1.58 1.91 -13.57
C ILE A 251 -1.56 1.34 -14.98
N TRP A 252 -2.45 0.41 -15.31
CA TRP A 252 -2.52 -0.15 -16.66
C TRP A 252 -3.00 0.86 -17.70
N MET A 253 -3.98 1.70 -17.36
CA MET A 253 -4.41 2.82 -18.21
C MET A 253 -3.29 3.82 -18.44
N LYS A 254 -2.47 4.11 -17.41
CA LYS A 254 -1.29 4.98 -17.51
C LYS A 254 -0.14 4.31 -18.25
N GLY A 255 0.03 3.00 -18.08
CA GLY A 255 1.10 2.18 -18.65
C GLY A 255 0.86 1.72 -20.08
N LYS A 256 -0.37 1.85 -20.60
CA LYS A 256 -0.71 1.56 -22.01
C LYS A 256 -0.26 2.70 -22.95
N ARG A 257 1.02 3.06 -22.92
CA ARG A 257 1.71 3.82 -23.98
C ARG A 257 2.93 3.02 -24.41
N PHE A 258 2.72 1.97 -25.22
CA PHE A 258 3.76 1.46 -26.09
C PHE A 258 3.92 2.45 -27.26
N GLY A 259 4.86 3.39 -27.10
CA GLY A 259 5.52 4.13 -28.17
C GLY A 259 4.67 5.07 -29.04
N ALA A 260 5.30 6.08 -29.63
CA ALA A 260 4.73 6.69 -30.83
C ALA A 260 4.65 5.62 -31.92
N ILE A 261 3.61 5.62 -32.73
CA ILE A 261 3.61 4.88 -34.00
C ILE A 261 4.78 5.46 -34.78
N VAL A 262 5.90 4.72 -34.88
CA VAL A 262 6.98 5.09 -35.78
C VAL A 262 6.42 4.84 -37.17
N THR A 263 5.90 5.90 -37.79
CA THR A 263 5.59 5.90 -39.21
C THR A 263 6.86 5.46 -39.94
N GLU A 264 6.79 4.42 -40.77
CA GLU A 264 7.89 4.09 -41.68
C GLU A 264 8.30 5.36 -42.40
N ARG A 265 9.60 5.67 -42.32
CA ARG A 265 10.17 6.83 -42.99
C ARG A 265 9.92 6.64 -44.49
N GLU A 266 9.03 7.45 -45.06
CA GLU A 266 8.89 7.52 -46.51
C GLU A 266 10.28 7.79 -47.11
N GLU A 267 10.71 6.91 -48.02
CA GLU A 267 11.94 7.09 -48.79
C GLU A 267 11.77 8.32 -49.68
N TYR A 268 12.12 9.49 -49.15
CA TYR A 268 12.38 10.64 -49.98
C TYR A 268 13.55 10.29 -50.90
N VAL A 269 13.26 10.08 -52.18
CA VAL A 269 14.27 9.96 -53.23
C VAL A 269 15.14 11.21 -53.15
N ARG A 270 16.40 11.02 -52.80
CA ARG A 270 17.41 12.08 -52.66
C ARG A 270 17.60 12.76 -54.01
N PHE A 271 16.94 13.88 -54.25
CA PHE A 271 17.18 14.67 -55.45
C PHE A 271 18.60 15.28 -55.35
N SER A 272 19.38 15.18 -56.42
CA SER A 272 20.77 15.69 -56.53
C SER A 272 20.94 17.15 -56.06
N ASN A 273 19.86 17.92 -56.12
CA ASN A 273 19.79 19.33 -55.73
C ASN A 273 19.94 19.56 -54.20
N GLU A 274 19.74 18.54 -53.37
CA GLU A 274 19.96 18.63 -51.92
C GLU A 274 21.43 18.88 -51.59
N ARG A 275 22.35 18.26 -52.33
CA ARG A 275 23.79 18.49 -52.15
C ARG A 275 24.17 19.92 -52.47
N LEU A 276 23.62 20.48 -53.55
CA LEU A 276 23.83 21.88 -53.92
C LEU A 276 23.24 22.84 -52.89
N ARG A 277 22.05 22.55 -52.37
CA ARG A 277 21.42 23.35 -51.31
C ARG A 277 22.19 23.27 -49.98
N ALA A 278 22.69 22.10 -49.62
CA ALA A 278 23.52 21.93 -48.43
C ALA A 278 24.85 22.69 -48.57
N LEU A 279 25.49 22.60 -49.73
CA LEU A 279 26.73 23.31 -50.03
C LEU A 279 26.53 24.83 -49.98
N SER A 280 25.48 25.36 -50.62
CA SER A 280 25.20 26.81 -50.60
C SER A 280 24.89 27.32 -49.19
N LEU A 281 24.13 26.56 -48.39
CA LEU A 281 23.90 26.87 -46.98
C LEU A 281 25.19 26.85 -46.15
N TRP A 282 26.14 25.96 -46.45
CA TRP A 282 27.43 25.92 -45.76
C TRP A 282 28.27 27.17 -46.05
N TYR A 283 28.37 27.60 -47.31
CA TYR A 283 29.06 28.85 -47.67
C TYR A 283 28.43 30.08 -47.02
N VAL A 284 27.09 30.15 -46.99
CA VAL A 284 26.35 31.27 -46.39
C VAL A 284 26.51 31.29 -44.86
N ARG A 285 26.32 30.16 -44.17
CA ARG A 285 26.46 30.07 -42.70
C ARG A 285 27.91 30.26 -42.26
N GLY A 286 28.86 29.73 -43.01
CA GLY A 286 30.29 29.87 -42.75
C GLY A 286 30.86 31.25 -43.09
N LYS A 287 30.04 32.17 -43.63
CA LYS A 287 30.47 33.50 -44.11
C LYS A 287 31.67 33.43 -45.09
N GLN A 288 31.75 32.34 -45.87
CA GLN A 288 32.85 32.06 -46.79
C GLN A 288 32.64 32.74 -48.16
N TYR A 289 32.31 34.03 -48.16
CA TYR A 289 31.95 34.77 -49.37
C TYR A 289 33.13 34.91 -50.36
N GLN A 290 34.34 35.05 -49.83
CA GLN A 290 35.56 35.14 -50.65
C GLN A 290 35.79 33.86 -51.46
N ALA A 291 35.67 32.70 -50.83
CA ALA A 291 35.85 31.41 -51.47
C ALA A 291 34.75 31.13 -52.52
N ALA A 292 33.51 31.49 -52.21
CA ALA A 292 32.39 31.40 -53.16
C ALA A 292 32.61 32.29 -54.38
N LEU A 293 33.06 33.54 -54.19
CA LEU A 293 33.33 34.48 -55.28
C LEU A 293 34.49 34.02 -56.16
N LYS A 294 35.57 33.49 -55.55
CA LYS A 294 36.71 32.93 -56.28
C LYS A 294 36.30 31.73 -57.13
N THR A 295 35.45 30.86 -56.59
CA THR A 295 34.89 29.72 -57.32
C THR A 295 34.02 30.19 -58.50
N GLN A 296 33.16 31.18 -58.29
CA GLN A 296 32.32 31.75 -59.35
C GLN A 296 33.16 32.42 -60.45
N ALA A 297 34.18 33.19 -60.08
CA ALA A 297 35.09 33.82 -61.04
C ALA A 297 35.85 32.76 -61.86
N ASN A 298 36.38 31.72 -61.22
CA ASN A 298 37.05 30.62 -61.92
C ASN A 298 36.11 29.90 -62.88
N PHE A 299 34.85 29.69 -62.50
CA PHE A 299 33.84 29.10 -63.37
C PHE A 299 33.57 29.97 -64.60
N VAL A 300 33.35 31.29 -64.43
CA VAL A 300 33.15 32.20 -65.57
C VAL A 300 34.38 32.24 -66.46
N ARG A 301 35.59 32.19 -65.88
CA ARG A 301 36.84 32.14 -66.62
C ARG A 301 36.96 30.87 -67.47
N GLN A 302 36.59 29.71 -66.92
CA GLN A 302 36.53 28.46 -67.67
C GLN A 302 35.48 28.54 -68.78
N LEU A 303 34.31 29.11 -68.51
CA LEU A 303 33.27 29.27 -69.52
C LEU A 303 33.71 30.18 -70.69
N VAL A 304 34.41 31.27 -70.37
CA VAL A 304 35.04 32.16 -71.36
C VAL A 304 36.08 31.42 -72.21
N GLN A 305 36.85 30.50 -71.60
CA GLN A 305 37.78 29.63 -72.34
C GLN A 305 37.04 28.70 -73.30
N GLU A 306 36.04 27.98 -72.80
CA GLU A 306 35.29 26.98 -73.56
C GLU A 306 34.52 27.61 -74.73
N ARG A 307 33.89 28.78 -74.51
CA ARG A 307 33.03 29.43 -75.51
C ARG A 307 33.77 30.40 -76.42
N TRP A 308 34.76 31.13 -75.92
CA TRP A 308 35.45 32.18 -76.70
C TRP A 308 36.91 31.84 -77.04
N GLY A 309 37.43 30.70 -76.56
CA GLY A 309 38.79 30.24 -76.85
C GLY A 309 39.89 31.06 -76.17
N LEU A 310 39.56 31.87 -75.16
CA LEU A 310 40.55 32.70 -74.46
C LEU A 310 41.38 31.87 -73.48
N SER A 311 42.70 32.04 -73.51
CA SER A 311 43.61 31.25 -72.68
C SER A 311 43.46 31.59 -71.19
N THR A 312 43.34 30.57 -70.35
CA THR A 312 43.22 30.66 -68.88
C THR A 312 44.56 30.65 -68.14
N SER A 313 45.68 30.73 -68.85
CA SER A 313 46.99 30.91 -68.22
C SER A 313 47.23 32.35 -67.76
N LYS A 314 46.50 33.32 -68.32
CA LYS A 314 46.72 34.77 -68.11
C LYS A 314 45.79 35.36 -67.05
N GLU A 315 46.25 36.30 -66.23
CA GLU A 315 45.43 36.90 -65.17
C GLU A 315 44.22 37.65 -65.75
N TRP A 316 43.21 37.96 -64.92
CA TRP A 316 42.02 38.69 -65.38
C TRP A 316 42.36 40.00 -66.12
N GLN A 317 43.41 40.70 -65.68
CA GLN A 317 43.90 41.94 -66.29
C GLN A 317 44.40 41.74 -67.73
N ASP A 318 45.04 40.60 -68.01
CA ASP A 318 45.57 40.29 -69.33
C ASP A 318 44.48 39.90 -70.34
N LEU A 319 43.27 39.57 -69.85
CA LEU A 319 42.12 39.23 -70.69
C LEU A 319 41.40 40.47 -71.23
N ILE A 320 41.69 41.68 -70.72
CA ILE A 320 41.03 42.93 -71.11
C ILE A 320 41.00 43.12 -72.65
N PRO A 321 42.12 43.03 -73.40
CA PRO A 321 42.10 43.30 -74.84
C PRO A 321 41.25 42.30 -75.63
N SER A 322 41.24 41.04 -75.19
CA SER A 322 40.47 39.96 -75.83
C SER A 322 38.98 40.07 -75.50
N LEU A 323 38.66 40.41 -74.25
CA LEU A 323 37.28 40.68 -73.81
C LEU A 323 36.70 41.90 -74.53
N GLN A 324 37.46 42.97 -74.72
CA GLN A 324 37.04 44.16 -75.47
C GLN A 324 36.72 43.88 -76.95
N THR A 325 37.36 42.88 -77.54
CA THR A 325 37.12 42.51 -78.94
C THR A 325 35.83 41.69 -79.10
N LYS A 326 35.55 40.80 -78.14
CA LYS A 326 34.42 39.87 -78.18
C LYS A 326 33.13 40.45 -77.58
N LEU A 327 33.26 41.29 -76.57
CA LEU A 327 32.16 42.01 -75.99
C LEU A 327 31.99 43.35 -76.69
N ALA A 328 30.84 43.57 -77.33
CA ALA A 328 30.42 44.88 -77.80
C ALA A 328 30.00 45.79 -76.62
N TYR A 329 30.86 45.91 -75.59
CA TYR A 329 30.63 46.82 -74.47
C TYR A 329 30.61 48.25 -75.03
N LYS A 330 29.52 48.96 -74.78
CA LYS A 330 29.34 50.36 -75.20
C LYS A 330 30.29 51.32 -74.49
N ASP A 331 31.01 50.84 -73.47
CA ASP A 331 31.97 51.64 -72.71
C ASP A 331 33.22 50.82 -72.35
N LYS A 332 34.34 51.13 -73.01
CA LYS A 332 35.62 50.42 -72.78
C LYS A 332 36.16 50.66 -71.37
N GLU A 333 35.82 51.80 -70.78
CA GLU A 333 36.26 52.17 -69.43
C GLU A 333 35.57 51.31 -68.38
N GLU A 334 34.29 50.98 -68.56
CA GLU A 334 33.52 50.15 -67.62
C GLU A 334 34.10 48.74 -67.51
N LEU A 335 34.55 48.15 -68.62
CA LEU A 335 35.16 46.82 -68.62
C LEU A 335 36.52 46.80 -67.92
N VAL A 336 37.33 47.84 -68.11
CA VAL A 336 38.62 47.99 -67.40
C VAL A 336 38.38 48.18 -65.91
N GLN A 337 37.41 49.00 -65.51
CA GLN A 337 37.02 49.18 -64.11
C GLN A 337 36.48 47.89 -63.49
N PHE A 338 35.68 47.12 -64.24
CA PHE A 338 35.17 45.83 -63.82
C PHE A 338 36.30 44.84 -63.55
N VAL A 339 37.21 44.64 -64.50
CA VAL A 339 38.32 43.70 -64.37
C VAL A 339 39.26 44.10 -63.23
N ASN A 340 39.64 45.37 -63.14
CA ASN A 340 40.52 45.84 -62.09
C ASN A 340 39.87 45.73 -60.70
N GLY A 341 38.59 46.07 -60.59
CA GLY A 341 37.85 45.90 -59.34
C GLY A 341 37.66 44.43 -58.96
N LEU A 342 37.45 43.54 -59.94
CA LEU A 342 37.32 42.10 -59.70
C LEU A 342 38.65 41.53 -59.17
N THR A 343 39.77 41.86 -59.80
CA THR A 343 41.10 41.47 -59.32
C THR A 343 41.36 42.01 -57.91
N GLY A 344 40.97 43.26 -57.64
CA GLY A 344 41.11 43.88 -56.33
C GLY A 344 40.25 43.24 -55.23
N VAL A 345 39.06 42.71 -55.55
CA VAL A 345 38.23 41.99 -54.56
C VAL A 345 38.65 40.54 -54.40
N LEU A 346 39.12 39.88 -55.46
CA LEU A 346 39.63 38.51 -55.40
C LEU A 346 40.94 38.38 -54.60
N SER A 347 41.72 39.45 -54.50
CA SER A 347 42.96 39.49 -53.71
C SER A 347 42.73 39.76 -52.21
N LYS A 348 41.52 40.16 -51.79
CA LYS A 348 41.20 40.37 -50.37
C LYS A 348 41.12 39.04 -49.62
N GLU A 349 41.59 39.03 -48.37
CA GLU A 349 41.48 37.86 -47.48
C GLU A 349 40.03 37.57 -47.08
N LYS A 350 39.22 38.63 -46.88
CA LYS A 350 37.80 38.54 -46.53
C LYS A 350 36.98 39.50 -47.38
N VAL A 351 35.78 39.07 -47.76
CA VAL A 351 34.82 39.83 -48.56
C VAL A 351 33.51 39.94 -47.77
N SER A 352 32.96 41.14 -47.67
CA SER A 352 31.67 41.36 -47.01
C SER A 352 30.51 40.79 -47.83
N LYS A 353 29.35 40.57 -47.19
CA LYS A 353 28.14 40.09 -47.90
C LYS A 353 27.71 41.05 -49.01
N GLU A 354 27.80 42.36 -48.78
CA GLU A 354 27.43 43.39 -49.75
C GLU A 354 28.36 43.38 -50.97
N GLU A 355 29.67 43.34 -50.74
CA GLU A 355 30.65 43.21 -51.82
C GLU A 355 30.45 41.91 -52.61
N PHE A 356 30.17 40.80 -51.92
CA PHE A 356 29.88 39.53 -52.58
C PHE A 356 28.66 39.62 -53.48
N MET A 357 27.54 40.16 -53.00
CA MET A 357 26.32 40.30 -53.80
C MET A 357 26.55 41.19 -55.02
N LEU A 358 27.29 42.29 -54.87
CA LEU A 358 27.64 43.19 -55.96
C LEU A 358 28.48 42.47 -57.03
N TRP A 359 29.58 41.84 -56.63
CA TRP A 359 30.52 41.20 -57.56
C TRP A 359 29.99 39.89 -58.15
N SER A 360 29.24 39.11 -57.37
CA SER A 360 28.51 37.94 -57.87
C SER A 360 27.48 38.33 -58.93
N GLY A 361 26.76 39.44 -58.74
CA GLY A 361 25.85 39.99 -59.75
C GLY A 361 26.56 40.45 -61.02
N LYS A 362 27.71 41.12 -60.91
CA LYS A 362 28.51 41.52 -62.09
C LYS A 362 29.08 40.31 -62.84
N LEU A 363 29.55 39.29 -62.13
CA LEU A 363 30.02 38.02 -62.72
C LEU A 363 28.88 37.23 -63.39
N ASP A 364 27.68 37.24 -62.82
CA ASP A 364 26.50 36.61 -63.42
C ASP A 364 26.09 37.29 -64.73
N ARG A 365 26.20 38.62 -64.82
CA ARG A 365 26.00 39.36 -66.08
C ARG A 365 27.01 38.94 -67.14
N LEU A 366 28.30 38.91 -66.79
CA LEU A 366 29.33 38.44 -67.72
C LEU A 366 29.08 36.98 -68.15
N ARG A 367 28.71 36.10 -67.22
CA ARG A 367 28.36 34.71 -67.54
C ARG A 367 27.24 34.66 -68.59
N LYS A 368 26.15 35.38 -68.38
CA LYS A 368 25.02 35.44 -69.31
C LYS A 368 25.43 35.98 -70.67
N GLU A 369 26.29 36.99 -70.74
CA GLU A 369 26.81 37.51 -72.00
C GLU A 369 27.65 36.47 -72.75
N VAL A 370 28.46 35.70 -72.04
CA VAL A 370 29.24 34.57 -72.60
C VAL A 370 28.34 33.46 -73.11
N GLU A 371 27.30 33.09 -72.35
CA GLU A 371 26.33 32.07 -72.73
C GLU A 371 25.47 32.50 -73.92
N HIS A 372 25.04 33.77 -73.98
CA HIS A 372 24.19 34.28 -75.05
C HIS A 372 24.94 34.71 -76.32
N PHE A 373 26.28 34.81 -76.29
CA PHE A 373 27.07 35.15 -77.48
C PHE A 373 26.85 34.17 -78.64
N GLU A 374 26.50 32.92 -78.35
CA GLU A 374 26.22 31.87 -79.33
C GLU A 374 24.98 32.17 -80.21
N TYR A 375 24.08 33.05 -79.77
CA TYR A 375 22.87 33.43 -80.52
C TYR A 375 23.03 34.66 -81.43
N ARG A 376 24.22 35.24 -81.50
CA ARG A 376 24.47 36.51 -82.20
C ARG A 376 25.41 36.38 -83.42
N ILE A 377 25.84 35.15 -83.75
CA ILE A 377 26.65 34.81 -84.93
C ILE A 377 25.89 33.79 -85.80
N ASP A 378 24.59 34.04 -86.02
CA ASP A 378 23.82 33.46 -87.12
C ASP A 378 23.32 34.59 -88.04
#